data_AF-H5TIL8-F1
#
_entry.id   AF-H5TIL8-F1
#
_cell.length_a   1.000
_cell.length_b   1.000
_cell.length_c   1.000
_cell.angle_alpha   90.00
_cell.angle_beta   90.00
_cell.angle_gamma   90.00
#
_symmetry.space_group_name_H-M   'P 1'
#
loop_
_entity.id
_entity.type
_entity.pdbx_description
1 polymer ?
#
loop_
_entity_poly.entity_id
_entity_poly.type
_entity_poly.pdbx_seq_one_letter_code
_entity_poly.pdbx_strand_id
1 'polypeptide(L)'
;MVGHLCERKREPGRRTPLTHCRRWCAQSVGMTPSTTFTALAADSLPYPHGLGKSGPPQLERLERGMRQLLRAQFNDVATNREWFWHPEYQCLIQQYLSDYFNAKGDIVDIATAALQWAQTSRHFGAPLEGAGLAERKFIESLGPEPVGETAHIVREWTLSPPEVVVNADGSYACGDGRHRMSYLRACVQPDSPDFPVLVRLKRF
;
A
#
# COMPACT_ATOMS: atom_id res chain seq x y z
N MET A 1 15.68 61.46 59.69
CA MET A 1 14.24 61.80 59.67
C MET A 1 13.69 61.25 58.36
N VAL A 2 13.08 60.05 58.34
CA VAL A 2 11.60 59.83 58.36
C VAL A 2 10.89 60.84 57.43
N GLY A 3 10.17 60.49 56.38
CA GLY A 3 9.68 59.23 55.85
C GLY A 3 8.70 59.51 54.68
N HIS A 4 7.95 58.47 54.32
CA HIS A 4 6.76 58.42 53.46
C HIS A 4 6.90 58.13 51.95
N LEU A 5 6.60 56.85 51.66
CA LEU A 5 5.97 56.34 50.45
C LEU A 5 4.74 57.17 50.04
N CYS A 6 4.53 57.27 48.72
CA CYS A 6 3.17 57.27 48.18
C CYS A 6 3.17 56.60 46.80
N GLU A 7 2.46 55.48 46.73
CA GLU A 7 2.20 54.66 45.56
C GLU A 7 1.42 55.44 44.49
N ARG A 8 1.77 55.25 43.21
CA ARG A 8 0.87 55.59 42.10
C ARG A 8 0.61 54.35 41.25
N LYS A 9 -0.62 53.84 41.42
CA LYS A 9 -1.30 52.90 40.53
C LYS A 9 -1.36 53.45 39.10
N ARG A 10 -1.04 52.61 38.12
CA ARG A 10 -1.35 52.82 36.69
C ARG A 10 -2.40 51.80 36.27
N GLU A 11 -3.55 52.30 35.81
CA GLU A 11 -4.51 51.63 34.93
C GLU A 11 -4.68 52.54 33.68
N PRO A 12 -5.36 52.17 32.57
CA PRO A 12 -5.74 50.87 32.05
C PRO A 12 -5.28 50.68 30.57
N GLY A 13 -4.67 49.54 30.24
CA GLY A 13 -4.21 49.24 28.88
C GLY A 13 -5.19 48.33 28.12
N ARG A 14 -6.04 48.94 27.28
CA ARG A 14 -6.66 48.42 26.05
C ARG A 14 -6.88 46.91 25.92
N ARG A 15 -8.14 46.49 26.09
CA ARG A 15 -8.68 45.27 25.47
C ARG A 15 -8.84 45.50 23.96
N THR A 16 -8.01 44.87 23.15
CA THR A 16 -8.26 44.67 21.72
C THR A 16 -9.26 43.52 21.57
N PRO A 17 -10.32 43.65 20.75
CA PRO A 17 -11.27 42.57 20.51
C PRO A 17 -10.62 41.51 19.62
N LEU A 18 -10.57 40.27 20.12
CA LEU A 18 -10.30 39.07 19.33
C LEU A 18 -11.44 38.88 18.33
N THR A 19 -11.32 39.55 17.20
CA THR A 19 -12.16 39.35 16.01
C THR A 19 -11.26 38.66 14.99
N HIS A 20 -11.77 37.60 14.38
CA HIS A 20 -11.10 36.74 13.38
C HIS A 20 -10.19 35.63 13.92
N CYS A 21 -10.81 34.64 14.55
CA CYS A 21 -10.39 33.25 14.36
C CYS A 21 -11.62 32.40 14.03
N ARG A 22 -12.21 32.68 12.86
CA ARG A 22 -13.20 31.82 12.21
C ARG A 22 -12.90 31.81 10.71
N ARG A 23 -12.45 30.65 10.25
CA ARG A 23 -12.44 30.09 8.88
C ARG A 23 -11.08 29.49 8.55
N TRP A 24 -10.83 28.33 9.15
CA TRP A 24 -10.29 27.23 8.36
C TRP A 24 -11.40 26.18 8.28
N CYS A 25 -12.34 26.42 7.36
CA CYS A 25 -13.06 25.33 6.74
C CYS A 25 -12.03 24.57 5.90
N ALA A 26 -11.35 23.60 6.49
CA ALA A 26 -10.86 22.50 5.67
C ALA A 26 -12.10 21.70 5.29
N GLN A 27 -12.59 21.95 4.08
CA GLN A 27 -13.49 21.03 3.38
C GLN A 27 -12.70 19.74 3.18
N SER A 28 -12.67 18.87 4.19
CA SER A 28 -12.54 17.45 3.94
C SER A 28 -13.82 17.06 3.22
N VAL A 29 -13.77 17.13 1.89
CA VAL A 29 -14.78 16.51 1.03
C VAL A 29 -14.90 15.08 1.53
N GLY A 30 -16.07 14.73 2.07
CA GLY A 30 -16.34 13.43 2.65
C GLY A 30 -16.26 12.36 1.59
N MET A 31 -15.05 11.87 1.31
CA MET A 31 -14.86 10.68 0.51
C MET A 31 -15.37 9.51 1.34
N THR A 32 -16.49 8.94 0.93
CA THR A 32 -16.97 7.69 1.50
C THR A 32 -15.86 6.64 1.31
N PRO A 33 -15.50 5.90 2.37
CA PRO A 33 -14.54 4.82 2.24
C PRO A 33 -14.95 3.87 1.12
N SER A 34 -14.03 3.62 0.20
CA SER A 34 -14.31 2.83 -0.99
C SER A 34 -13.17 1.88 -1.31
N THR A 35 -13.53 0.75 -1.91
CA THR A 35 -12.59 -0.25 -2.42
C THR A 35 -12.75 -0.36 -3.93
N THR A 36 -11.65 -0.42 -4.66
CA THR A 36 -11.65 -0.62 -6.11
C THR A 36 -10.70 -1.76 -6.45
N PHE A 37 -11.20 -2.78 -7.14
CA PHE A 37 -10.38 -3.83 -7.75
C PHE A 37 -10.01 -3.35 -9.15
N THR A 38 -8.72 -3.13 -9.42
CA THR A 38 -8.27 -2.55 -10.69
C THR A 38 -6.86 -3.00 -11.02
N ALA A 39 -6.33 -2.55 -12.16
CA ALA A 39 -4.93 -2.73 -12.53
C ALA A 39 -4.14 -1.45 -12.29
N LEU A 40 -2.93 -1.58 -11.75
CA LEU A 40 -1.91 -0.54 -11.76
C LEU A 40 -0.68 -1.03 -12.54
N ALA A 41 0.00 -0.14 -13.25
CA ALA A 41 1.29 -0.45 -13.84
C ALA A 41 2.30 -0.82 -12.74
N ALA A 42 3.23 -1.74 -13.05
CA ALA A 42 4.23 -2.23 -12.10
C ALA A 42 5.10 -1.11 -11.52
N ASP A 43 5.42 -0.09 -12.32
CA ASP A 43 6.17 1.11 -11.93
C ASP A 43 5.41 2.05 -10.97
N SER A 44 4.09 1.97 -10.99
CA SER A 44 3.16 2.83 -10.24
C SER A 44 2.76 2.22 -8.90
N LEU A 45 3.13 0.96 -8.66
CA LEU A 45 2.94 0.30 -7.38
C LEU A 45 3.77 1.00 -6.29
N PRO A 46 3.30 1.05 -5.04
CA PRO A 46 4.09 1.61 -3.94
C PRO A 46 5.28 0.70 -3.58
N TYR A 47 6.35 1.28 -3.04
CA TYR A 47 7.43 0.47 -2.44
C TYR A 47 7.00 -0.04 -1.05
N PRO A 48 7.49 -1.21 -0.63
CA PRO A 48 7.09 -1.80 0.64
C PRO A 48 7.69 -1.04 1.83
N HIS A 49 6.95 -0.94 2.93
CA HIS A 49 7.50 -0.59 4.25
C HIS A 49 8.16 -1.83 4.88
N GLY A 50 9.28 -2.26 4.29
CA GLY A 50 9.92 -3.54 4.59
C GLY A 50 9.18 -4.75 4.01
N LEU A 51 9.91 -5.84 3.76
CA LEU A 51 9.39 -7.04 3.09
C LEU A 51 8.79 -8.07 4.03
N GLY A 52 7.73 -7.68 4.73
CA GLY A 52 6.74 -8.61 5.28
C GLY A 52 7.15 -9.37 6.55
N LYS A 53 6.13 -9.98 7.16
CA LYS A 53 6.06 -10.70 8.44
C LYS A 53 6.78 -12.05 8.42
N SER A 54 7.09 -12.55 9.63
CA SER A 54 7.38 -13.96 9.90
C SER A 54 6.28 -14.88 9.34
N GLY A 55 6.72 -16.02 8.81
CA GLY A 55 5.90 -16.97 8.06
C GLY A 55 6.68 -18.26 7.85
N PRO A 56 6.55 -18.94 6.70
CA PRO A 56 7.41 -20.06 6.36
C PRO A 56 8.91 -19.69 6.48
N PRO A 57 9.80 -20.66 6.75
CA PRO A 57 11.21 -20.39 7.04
C PRO A 57 11.94 -19.50 6.03
N GLN A 58 11.55 -19.53 4.75
CA GLN A 58 12.11 -18.68 3.70
C GLN A 58 11.77 -17.20 3.91
N LEU A 59 10.54 -16.87 4.31
CA LEU A 59 10.12 -15.49 4.56
C LEU A 59 10.78 -14.91 5.82
N GLU A 60 11.01 -15.74 6.85
CA GLU A 60 11.77 -15.34 8.03
C GLU A 60 13.23 -15.04 7.70
N ARG A 61 13.83 -15.82 6.80
CA ARG A 61 15.20 -15.57 6.30
C ARG A 61 15.26 -14.29 5.47
N LEU A 62 14.27 -14.03 4.62
CA LEU A 62 14.13 -12.78 3.89
C LEU A 62 14.06 -11.58 4.85
N GLU A 63 13.18 -11.62 5.83
CA GLU A 63 13.02 -10.53 6.81
C GLU A 63 14.35 -10.28 7.54
N ARG A 64 15.02 -11.35 8.00
CA ARG A 64 16.32 -11.24 8.68
C ARG A 64 17.39 -10.63 7.77
N GLY A 65 17.50 -11.10 6.54
CA GLY A 65 18.46 -10.57 5.56
C GLY A 65 18.21 -9.09 5.29
N MET A 66 16.96 -8.70 5.08
CA MET A 66 16.57 -7.31 4.85
C MET A 66 16.85 -6.42 6.07
N ARG A 67 16.61 -6.91 7.29
CA ARG A 67 16.98 -6.21 8.54
C ARG A 67 18.49 -6.05 8.70
N GLN A 68 19.28 -7.03 8.29
CA GLN A 68 20.73 -6.91 8.32
C GLN A 68 21.25 -5.90 7.30
N LEU A 69 20.66 -5.90 6.09
CA LEU A 69 21.01 -4.98 5.01
C LEU A 69 20.66 -3.53 5.35
N LEU A 70 19.41 -3.27 5.74
CA LEU A 70 18.86 -1.92 5.92
C LEU A 70 18.93 -1.41 7.37
N ARG A 71 19.28 -2.28 8.32
CA ARG A 71 19.43 -1.97 9.75
C ARG A 71 18.16 -1.31 10.32
N ALA A 72 18.32 -0.21 11.05
CA ALA A 72 17.22 0.53 11.67
C ALA A 72 16.23 1.12 10.65
N GLN A 73 16.61 1.24 9.37
CA GLN A 73 15.80 1.80 8.31
C GLN A 73 14.96 0.75 7.56
N PHE A 74 14.96 -0.51 8.01
CA PHE A 74 14.25 -1.61 7.35
C PHE A 74 12.76 -1.33 7.06
N ASN A 75 12.07 -0.61 7.95
CA ASN A 75 10.66 -0.27 7.78
C ASN A 75 10.43 1.06 7.04
N ASP A 76 11.49 1.79 6.68
CA ASP A 76 11.37 3.07 5.99
C ASP A 76 11.13 2.87 4.49
N VAL A 77 10.06 3.47 3.98
CA VAL A 77 9.64 3.32 2.57
C VAL A 77 10.63 3.99 1.63
N ALA A 78 11.20 5.13 2.02
CA ALA A 78 12.17 5.84 1.18
C ALA A 78 13.46 5.02 1.03
N THR A 79 14.00 4.48 2.12
CA THR A 79 15.14 3.55 2.08
C THR A 79 14.83 2.32 1.23
N ASN A 80 13.67 1.68 1.40
CA ASN A 80 13.31 0.51 0.58
C ASN A 80 13.21 0.86 -0.91
N ARG A 81 12.72 2.06 -1.25
CA ARG A 81 12.67 2.53 -2.64
C ARG A 81 14.05 2.74 -3.25
N GLU A 82 14.93 3.41 -2.52
CA GLU A 82 16.31 3.66 -2.95
C GLU A 82 17.08 2.35 -3.15
N TRP A 83 16.95 1.43 -2.19
CA TRP A 83 17.69 0.18 -2.19
C TRP A 83 17.10 -0.91 -3.08
N PHE A 84 15.85 -0.78 -3.53
CA PHE A 84 15.14 -1.89 -4.17
C PHE A 84 15.94 -2.52 -5.30
N TRP A 85 16.58 -1.71 -6.15
CA TRP A 85 17.34 -2.17 -7.31
C TRP A 85 18.82 -2.45 -7.03
N HIS A 86 19.28 -2.30 -5.78
CA HIS A 86 20.65 -2.68 -5.43
C HIS A 86 20.83 -4.20 -5.52
N PRO A 87 22.01 -4.68 -5.99
CA PRO A 87 22.27 -6.10 -6.15
C PRO A 87 22.02 -6.94 -4.88
N GLU A 88 22.37 -6.42 -3.71
CA GLU A 88 22.18 -7.10 -2.42
C GLU A 88 20.70 -7.23 -2.07
N TYR A 89 19.90 -6.22 -2.35
CA TYR A 89 18.46 -6.23 -2.12
C TYR A 89 17.77 -7.19 -3.09
N GLN A 90 18.11 -7.13 -4.38
CA GLN A 90 17.59 -8.03 -5.40
C GLN A 90 18.00 -9.48 -5.14
N CYS A 91 19.22 -9.72 -4.68
CA CYS A 91 19.70 -11.06 -4.29
C CYS A 91 18.79 -11.66 -3.20
N LEU A 92 18.44 -10.90 -2.16
CA LEU A 92 17.53 -11.37 -1.11
C LEU A 92 16.12 -11.64 -1.64
N ILE A 93 15.57 -10.77 -2.50
CA ILE A 93 14.27 -11.02 -3.16
C ILE A 93 14.32 -12.32 -3.94
N GLN A 94 15.29 -12.45 -4.85
CA GLN A 94 15.40 -13.60 -5.74
C GLN A 94 15.63 -14.88 -4.94
N GLN A 95 16.55 -14.87 -3.98
CA GLN A 95 16.90 -16.06 -3.19
C GLN A 95 15.71 -16.61 -2.39
N TYR A 96 14.88 -15.75 -1.80
CA TYR A 96 13.86 -16.22 -0.85
C TYR A 96 12.42 -16.17 -1.38
N LEU A 97 12.14 -15.33 -2.37
CA LEU A 97 10.80 -15.25 -2.97
C LEU A 97 10.67 -16.12 -4.21
N SER A 98 11.74 -16.35 -4.99
CA SER A 98 11.64 -17.21 -6.18
C SER A 98 11.23 -18.63 -5.82
N ASP A 99 11.93 -19.29 -4.89
CA ASP A 99 11.57 -20.64 -4.42
C ASP A 99 10.13 -20.71 -3.89
N TYR A 100 9.70 -19.66 -3.16
CA TYR A 100 8.37 -19.61 -2.57
C TYR A 100 7.25 -19.50 -3.62
N PHE A 101 7.46 -18.72 -4.67
CA PHE A 101 6.45 -18.50 -5.71
C PHE A 101 6.55 -19.50 -6.86
N ASN A 102 7.76 -19.85 -7.31
CA ASN A 102 7.98 -20.77 -8.43
C ASN A 102 7.44 -22.17 -8.13
N ALA A 103 7.41 -22.59 -6.86
CA ALA A 103 6.77 -23.84 -6.45
C ALA A 103 5.26 -23.90 -6.75
N LYS A 104 4.63 -22.75 -7.03
CA LYS A 104 3.20 -22.60 -7.31
C LYS A 104 2.90 -22.34 -8.80
N GLY A 105 3.94 -22.27 -9.64
CA GLY A 105 3.88 -21.83 -11.03
C GLY A 105 4.58 -20.49 -11.26
N ASP A 106 4.65 -20.07 -12.53
CA ASP A 106 5.22 -18.78 -12.89
C ASP A 106 4.37 -17.62 -12.36
N ILE A 107 4.99 -16.71 -11.59
CA ILE A 107 4.28 -15.61 -10.93
C ILE A 107 3.68 -14.61 -11.93
N VAL A 108 4.33 -14.40 -13.08
CA VAL A 108 3.87 -13.49 -14.12
C VAL A 108 2.65 -14.07 -14.82
N ASP A 109 2.67 -15.37 -15.12
CA ASP A 109 1.51 -16.07 -15.70
C ASP A 109 0.33 -16.08 -14.73
N ILE A 110 0.57 -16.36 -13.44
CA ILE A 110 -0.44 -16.33 -12.39
C ILE A 110 -1.04 -14.92 -12.26
N ALA A 111 -0.21 -13.88 -12.21
CA ALA A 111 -0.66 -12.50 -12.09
C ALA A 111 -1.50 -12.07 -13.30
N THR A 112 -1.08 -12.49 -14.50
CA THR A 112 -1.79 -12.23 -15.75
C THR A 112 -3.15 -12.92 -15.76
N ALA A 113 -3.21 -14.22 -15.45
CA ALA A 113 -4.45 -14.97 -15.39
C ALA A 113 -5.41 -14.44 -14.31
N ALA A 114 -4.86 -14.03 -13.16
CA ALA A 114 -5.66 -13.43 -12.08
C ALA A 114 -6.26 -12.09 -12.51
N LEU A 115 -5.50 -11.23 -13.20
CA LEU A 115 -6.02 -9.99 -13.77
C LEU A 115 -7.10 -10.26 -14.81
N GLN A 116 -6.86 -11.19 -15.74
CA GLN A 116 -7.85 -11.55 -16.77
C GLN A 116 -9.15 -12.04 -16.15
N TRP A 117 -9.09 -12.89 -15.13
CA TRP A 117 -10.29 -13.36 -14.43
C TRP A 117 -10.96 -12.22 -13.65
N ALA A 118 -10.19 -11.37 -12.97
CA ALA A 118 -10.72 -10.17 -12.29
C ALA A 118 -11.49 -9.24 -13.23
N GLN A 119 -11.02 -9.06 -14.47
CA GLN A 119 -11.66 -8.23 -15.49
C GLN A 119 -13.02 -8.76 -15.95
N THR A 120 -13.35 -10.03 -15.68
CA THR A 120 -14.69 -10.57 -15.93
C THR A 120 -15.74 -10.03 -14.94
N SER A 121 -15.31 -9.49 -13.80
CA SER A 121 -16.21 -8.84 -12.85
C SER A 121 -16.81 -7.58 -13.44
N ARG A 122 -18.14 -7.45 -13.39
CA ARG A 122 -18.84 -6.18 -13.73
C ARG A 122 -18.46 -5.00 -12.83
N HIS A 123 -17.77 -5.25 -11.73
CA HIS A 123 -17.32 -4.25 -10.76
C HIS A 123 -15.82 -3.93 -10.89
N PHE A 124 -15.11 -4.53 -11.84
CA PHE A 124 -13.71 -4.19 -12.09
C PHE A 124 -13.57 -2.71 -12.49
N GLY A 125 -12.63 -2.00 -11.84
CA GLY A 125 -12.40 -0.57 -12.01
C GLY A 125 -13.45 0.34 -11.36
N ALA A 126 -14.54 -0.19 -10.81
CA ALA A 126 -15.59 0.61 -10.18
C ALA A 126 -15.33 0.78 -8.66
N PRO A 127 -15.57 1.97 -8.09
CA PRO A 127 -15.55 2.14 -6.64
C PRO A 127 -16.74 1.41 -6.01
N LEU A 128 -16.45 0.60 -5.00
CA LEU A 128 -17.43 -0.13 -4.19
C LEU A 128 -17.40 0.41 -2.76
N GLU A 129 -18.56 0.86 -2.28
CA GLU A 129 -18.73 1.34 -0.90
C GLU A 129 -19.03 0.19 0.07
N GLY A 130 -18.63 0.39 1.33
CA GLY A 130 -18.84 -0.56 2.43
C GLY A 130 -17.77 -1.64 2.46
N ALA A 131 -16.85 -1.54 3.44
CA ALA A 131 -15.81 -2.55 3.67
C ALA A 131 -16.43 -3.94 3.90
N GLY A 132 -15.87 -4.98 3.29
CA GLY A 132 -16.39 -6.36 3.31
C GLY A 132 -17.56 -6.62 2.35
N LEU A 133 -18.50 -5.66 2.19
CA LEU A 133 -19.54 -5.75 1.16
C LEU A 133 -18.95 -5.58 -0.25
N ALA A 134 -17.97 -4.69 -0.40
CA ALA A 134 -17.24 -4.49 -1.66
C ALA A 134 -16.57 -5.79 -2.16
N GLU A 135 -15.87 -6.51 -1.29
CA GLU A 135 -15.21 -7.77 -1.62
C GLU A 135 -16.23 -8.82 -2.07
N ARG A 136 -17.30 -8.99 -1.30
CA ARG A 136 -18.37 -9.92 -1.65
C ARG A 136 -18.99 -9.60 -3.02
N LYS A 137 -19.35 -8.34 -3.26
CA LYS A 137 -19.92 -7.89 -4.55
C LYS A 137 -18.98 -8.17 -5.72
N PHE A 138 -17.68 -7.91 -5.55
CA PHE A 138 -16.67 -8.21 -6.56
C PHE A 138 -16.65 -9.71 -6.87
N ILE A 139 -16.51 -10.55 -5.83
CA ILE A 139 -16.41 -12.01 -5.96
C ILE A 139 -17.67 -12.62 -6.59
N GLU A 140 -18.87 -12.22 -6.14
CA GLU A 140 -20.15 -12.70 -6.67
C GLU A 140 -20.39 -12.33 -8.14
N SER A 141 -19.62 -11.39 -8.67
CA SER A 141 -19.73 -10.93 -10.06
C SER A 141 -18.67 -11.49 -11.00
N LEU A 142 -17.72 -12.28 -10.50
CA LEU A 142 -16.72 -12.93 -11.33
C LEU A 142 -17.39 -13.92 -12.29
N GLY A 143 -16.80 -14.06 -13.48
CA GLY A 143 -17.16 -15.10 -14.44
C GLY A 143 -16.79 -16.51 -13.93
N PRO A 144 -16.96 -17.54 -14.78
CA PRO A 144 -16.59 -18.91 -14.45
C PRO A 144 -15.19 -19.02 -13.86
N GLU A 145 -15.02 -19.87 -12.84
CA GLU A 145 -13.72 -20.05 -12.19
C GLU A 145 -12.66 -20.55 -13.18
N PRO A 146 -11.38 -20.16 -13.00
CA PRO A 146 -10.29 -20.66 -13.81
C PRO A 146 -10.17 -22.18 -13.66
N VAL A 147 -9.74 -22.85 -14.73
CA VAL A 147 -9.50 -24.30 -14.77
C VAL A 147 -8.03 -24.57 -15.11
N GLY A 148 -7.52 -25.72 -14.65
CA GLY A 148 -6.12 -26.13 -14.88
C GLY A 148 -5.30 -26.24 -13.59
N GLU A 149 -4.02 -26.55 -13.75
CA GLU A 149 -3.10 -26.88 -12.65
C GLU A 149 -2.90 -25.73 -11.65
N THR A 150 -2.82 -24.49 -12.15
CA THR A 150 -2.62 -23.28 -11.35
C THR A 150 -3.92 -22.60 -10.92
N ALA A 151 -5.09 -23.17 -11.23
CA ALA A 151 -6.40 -22.54 -11.00
C ALA A 151 -6.62 -22.07 -9.56
N HIS A 152 -6.22 -22.89 -8.59
CA HIS A 152 -6.36 -22.56 -7.17
C HIS A 152 -5.50 -21.35 -6.76
N ILE A 153 -4.31 -21.18 -7.36
CA ILE A 153 -3.42 -20.04 -7.10
C ILE A 153 -3.92 -18.79 -7.81
N VAL A 154 -4.35 -18.91 -9.08
CA VAL A 154 -5.02 -17.82 -9.81
C VAL A 154 -6.22 -17.31 -9.01
N ARG A 155 -6.99 -18.24 -8.42
CA ARG A 155 -8.11 -17.90 -7.55
C ARG A 155 -7.67 -17.15 -6.29
N GLU A 156 -6.67 -17.65 -5.58
CA GLU A 156 -6.09 -16.97 -4.40
C GLU A 156 -5.65 -15.53 -4.73
N TRP A 157 -4.96 -15.35 -5.85
CA TRP A 157 -4.46 -14.05 -6.30
C TRP A 157 -5.56 -13.08 -6.71
N THR A 158 -6.65 -13.59 -7.30
CA THR A 158 -7.80 -12.78 -7.70
C THR A 158 -8.63 -12.33 -6.52
N LEU A 159 -8.83 -13.21 -5.52
CA LEU A 159 -9.64 -12.93 -4.35
C LEU A 159 -8.91 -12.10 -3.28
N SER A 160 -7.58 -12.20 -3.25
CA SER A 160 -6.73 -11.48 -2.31
C SER A 160 -5.55 -10.84 -3.04
N PRO A 161 -5.78 -9.91 -3.99
CA PRO A 161 -4.70 -9.25 -4.70
C PRO A 161 -3.91 -8.33 -3.75
N PRO A 162 -2.68 -7.91 -4.12
CA PRO A 162 -1.95 -6.90 -3.37
C PRO A 162 -2.81 -5.68 -3.05
N GLU A 163 -2.75 -5.22 -1.80
CA GLU A 163 -3.53 -4.10 -1.33
C GLU A 163 -2.70 -2.82 -1.39
N VAL A 164 -3.31 -1.78 -1.97
CA VAL A 164 -2.75 -0.44 -2.07
C VAL A 164 -3.69 0.52 -1.37
N VAL A 165 -3.18 1.24 -0.39
CA VAL A 165 -3.92 2.30 0.31
C VAL A 165 -3.63 3.62 -0.39
N VAL A 166 -4.69 4.36 -0.71
CA VAL A 166 -4.60 5.71 -1.24
C VAL A 166 -4.73 6.68 -0.08
N ASN A 167 -3.66 7.41 0.21
CA ASN A 167 -3.61 8.40 1.27
C ASN A 167 -4.38 9.68 0.87
N ALA A 168 -4.67 10.53 1.86
CA ALA A 168 -5.39 11.79 1.66
C ALA A 168 -4.65 12.78 0.72
N ASP A 169 -3.32 12.68 0.64
CA ASP A 169 -2.48 13.45 -0.28
C ASP A 169 -2.41 12.85 -1.70
N GLY A 170 -3.14 11.76 -1.96
CA GLY A 170 -3.16 11.03 -3.22
C GLY A 170 -2.00 10.04 -3.40
N SER A 171 -1.07 9.96 -2.45
CA SER A 171 0.04 9.00 -2.51
C SER A 171 -0.44 7.56 -2.27
N TYR A 172 0.29 6.60 -2.82
CA TYR A 172 0.02 5.18 -2.63
C TYR A 172 0.95 4.60 -1.56
N ALA A 173 0.38 3.80 -0.68
CA ALA A 173 1.10 3.00 0.31
C ALA A 173 0.73 1.53 0.14
N CYS A 174 1.68 0.62 0.39
CA CYS A 174 1.37 -0.79 0.39
C CYS A 174 0.63 -1.17 1.68
N GLY A 175 -0.61 -1.65 1.56
CA GLY A 175 -1.40 -2.17 2.67
C GLY A 175 -1.04 -3.63 2.99
N ASP A 176 -1.10 -4.50 1.98
CA ASP A 176 -0.84 -5.93 2.10
C ASP A 176 -0.31 -6.52 0.77
N GLY A 177 0.20 -7.76 0.80
CA GLY A 177 0.75 -8.43 -0.38
C GLY A 177 2.16 -7.98 -0.75
N ARG A 178 2.93 -7.44 0.22
CA ARG A 178 4.29 -6.89 0.00
C ARG A 178 5.24 -7.86 -0.72
N HIS A 179 5.20 -9.15 -0.39
CA HIS A 179 6.03 -10.17 -1.05
C HIS A 179 5.64 -10.38 -2.51
N ARG A 180 4.33 -10.54 -2.79
CA ARG A 180 3.82 -10.69 -4.17
C ARG A 180 4.17 -9.47 -5.01
N MET A 181 3.89 -8.28 -4.46
CA MET A 181 4.15 -7.01 -5.14
C MET A 181 5.63 -6.83 -5.47
N SER A 182 6.51 -7.13 -4.52
CA SER A 182 7.95 -6.90 -4.68
C SER A 182 8.62 -7.93 -5.58
N TYR A 183 8.25 -9.21 -5.46
CA TYR A 183 8.78 -10.22 -6.35
C TYR A 183 8.27 -10.04 -7.79
N LEU A 184 6.95 -9.82 -7.97
CA LEU A 184 6.40 -9.54 -9.29
C LEU A 184 7.06 -8.30 -9.93
N ARG A 185 7.23 -7.20 -9.17
CA ARG A 185 7.96 -6.01 -9.63
C ARG A 185 9.37 -6.35 -10.09
N ALA A 186 10.11 -7.14 -9.32
CA ALA A 186 11.47 -7.54 -9.67
C ALA A 186 11.52 -8.37 -10.96
N CYS A 187 10.49 -9.17 -11.24
CA CYS A 187 10.38 -9.96 -12.45
C CYS A 187 10.02 -9.14 -13.70
N VAL A 188 9.10 -8.16 -13.59
CA VAL A 188 8.52 -7.51 -14.78
C VAL A 188 8.98 -6.08 -15.02
N GLN A 189 9.24 -5.28 -13.97
CA GLN A 189 9.46 -3.84 -14.15
C GLN A 189 10.72 -3.50 -14.99
N PRO A 190 11.84 -4.23 -14.93
CA PRO A 190 13.02 -3.92 -15.75
C PRO A 190 12.73 -3.94 -17.26
N ASP A 191 11.89 -4.86 -17.72
CA ASP A 191 11.61 -5.09 -19.15
C ASP A 191 10.22 -4.60 -19.58
N SER A 192 9.28 -4.45 -18.64
CA SER A 192 7.88 -4.10 -18.88
C SER A 192 7.33 -3.26 -17.70
N PRO A 193 7.74 -1.99 -17.57
CA PRO A 193 7.34 -1.13 -16.45
C PRO A 193 5.84 -0.86 -16.40
N ASP A 194 5.16 -0.92 -17.54
CA ASP A 194 3.72 -0.76 -17.71
C ASP A 194 2.91 -2.06 -17.48
N PHE A 195 3.58 -3.17 -17.12
CA PHE A 195 2.92 -4.45 -16.86
C PHE A 195 1.76 -4.27 -15.87
N PRO A 196 0.53 -4.65 -16.23
CA PRO A 196 -0.65 -4.38 -15.41
C PRO A 196 -0.75 -5.40 -14.26
N VAL A 197 -0.78 -4.90 -13.03
CA VAL A 197 -0.88 -5.70 -11.81
C VAL A 197 -2.25 -5.49 -11.18
N LEU A 198 -3.00 -6.57 -10.98
CA LEU A 198 -4.24 -6.57 -10.22
C LEU A 198 -3.97 -6.11 -8.78
N VAL A 199 -4.72 -5.11 -8.32
CA VAL A 199 -4.64 -4.59 -6.95
C VAL A 199 -6.03 -4.34 -6.36
N ARG A 200 -6.10 -4.36 -5.03
CA ARG A 200 -7.22 -3.83 -4.25
C ARG A 200 -6.83 -2.45 -3.73
N LEU A 201 -7.38 -1.39 -4.34
CA LEU A 201 -7.23 -0.02 -3.86
C LEU A 201 -8.21 0.27 -2.73
N LYS A 202 -7.72 0.78 -1.60
CA LYS A 202 -8.54 1.26 -0.48
C LYS A 202 -8.38 2.76 -0.28
N ARG A 203 -9.50 3.47 -0.21
CA ARG A 203 -9.59 4.89 0.15
C ARG A 203 -10.35 5.00 1.48
N PHE A 204 -9.82 5.78 2.42
CA PHE A 204 -10.38 6.01 3.75
C PHE A 204 -10.72 7.47 3.97
#